data_AF-A0A1V4HWT5-F1
#
_entry.id   AF-A0A1V4HWT5-F1
#
_cell.length_a   1.000
_cell.length_b   1.000
_cell.length_c   1.000
_cell.angle_alpha   90.00
_cell.angle_beta   90.00
_cell.angle_gamma   90.00
#
_symmetry.space_group_name_H-M   'P 1'
#
loop_
_entity.id
_entity.type
_entity.pdbx_description
1 polymer ?
#
loop_
_entity_poly.entity_id
_entity_poly.type
_entity_poly.pdbx_seq_one_letter_code
_entity_poly.pdbx_strand_id
1 'polypeptide(L)'
;MDEHKEFKDAVSRGRAARVSALEIKMLASENTAVINACRFALMNAAPEEWCEKPVVETAVDPIRLFAEQISGRAIRPRMPETKTIEHDASREVRPQQCVTIDDACDGPRIHTISPEMYEDEG
;
A
#
# COMPACT_ATOMS: atom_id res chain seq x y z
N MET A 1 -4.10 -35.50 -42.08
CA MET A 1 -5.21 -34.56 -42.31
C MET A 1 -5.66 -34.07 -40.95
N ASP A 2 -6.02 -32.80 -40.83
CA ASP A 2 -6.50 -32.24 -39.56
C ASP A 2 -8.01 -32.45 -39.50
N GLU A 3 -8.44 -33.59 -38.95
CA GLU A 3 -9.73 -34.23 -39.22
C GLU A 3 -10.98 -33.42 -38.82
N HIS A 4 -10.84 -32.29 -38.13
CA HIS A 4 -11.97 -31.47 -37.70
C HIS A 4 -11.71 -29.96 -37.79
N LYS A 5 -11.32 -29.48 -38.97
CA LYS A 5 -11.05 -28.05 -39.20
C LYS A 5 -12.22 -27.14 -38.80
N GLU A 6 -13.45 -27.50 -39.17
CA GLU A 6 -14.65 -26.72 -38.85
C GLU A 6 -14.93 -26.66 -37.35
N PHE A 7 -14.70 -27.78 -36.64
CA PHE A 7 -14.83 -27.81 -35.18
C PHE A 7 -13.78 -26.92 -34.51
N LYS A 8 -12.52 -26.98 -34.95
CA LYS A 8 -11.46 -26.12 -34.41
C LYS A 8 -11.76 -24.64 -34.64
N ASP A 9 -12.26 -24.29 -35.81
CA ASP A 9 -12.72 -22.92 -36.12
C ASP A 9 -13.87 -22.50 -35.19
N ALA A 10 -14.89 -23.34 -35.03
CA ALA A 10 -16.01 -23.06 -34.14
C ALA A 10 -15.56 -22.88 -32.68
N VAL A 11 -14.63 -23.72 -32.19
CA VAL A 11 -14.04 -23.59 -30.86
C VAL A 11 -13.24 -22.29 -30.72
N SER A 12 -12.46 -21.93 -31.73
CA SER A 12 -11.71 -20.67 -31.76
C SER A 12 -12.65 -19.46 -31.68
N ARG A 13 -13.70 -19.44 -32.51
CA ARG A 13 -14.73 -18.38 -32.47
C ARG A 13 -15.46 -18.34 -31.13
N GLY A 14 -15.81 -19.49 -30.56
CA GLY A 14 -16.46 -19.58 -29.25
C GLY A 14 -15.59 -19.02 -28.12
N ARG A 15 -14.28 -19.31 -28.14
CA ARG A 15 -13.32 -18.74 -27.18
C ARG A 15 -13.23 -17.22 -27.32
N ALA A 16 -13.09 -16.71 -28.55
CA ALA A 16 -13.03 -15.27 -28.81
C ALA A 16 -14.32 -14.55 -28.37
N ALA A 17 -15.49 -15.12 -28.67
CA ALA A 17 -16.78 -14.58 -28.25
C ALA A 17 -16.92 -14.53 -26.71
N ARG A 18 -16.45 -15.57 -26.01
CA ARG A 18 -16.45 -15.61 -24.54
C ARG A 18 -15.56 -14.51 -23.94
N VAL A 19 -14.36 -14.31 -24.48
CA VAL A 19 -13.44 -13.25 -24.04
C VAL A 19 -14.08 -11.88 -24.25
N SER A 20 -14.59 -11.60 -25.46
CA SER A 20 -15.26 -10.33 -25.76
C SER A 20 -16.46 -10.05 -24.84
N ALA A 21 -17.27 -11.07 -24.53
CA ALA A 21 -18.38 -10.92 -23.60
C ALA A 21 -17.93 -10.56 -22.17
N LEU A 22 -16.84 -11.15 -21.70
CA LEU A 22 -16.25 -10.84 -20.40
C LEU A 22 -15.67 -9.42 -20.36
N GLU A 23 -15.02 -8.97 -21.43
CA GLU A 23 -14.49 -7.61 -21.56
C GLU A 23 -15.60 -6.56 -21.51
N ILE A 24 -16.65 -6.75 -22.32
CA ILE A 24 -17.81 -5.86 -22.35
C ILE A 24 -18.46 -5.78 -20.97
N LYS A 25 -18.65 -6.94 -20.31
CA LYS A 25 -19.24 -7.00 -18.97
C LYS A 25 -18.37 -6.29 -17.93
N MET A 26 -17.05 -6.43 -18.02
CA MET A 26 -16.12 -5.76 -17.12
C MET A 26 -16.18 -4.23 -17.29
N LEU A 27 -16.13 -3.75 -18.54
CA LEU A 27 -16.13 -2.32 -18.87
C LEU A 27 -17.47 -1.63 -18.58
N ALA A 28 -18.59 -2.36 -18.71
CA ALA A 28 -19.92 -1.83 -18.45
C ALA A 28 -20.29 -1.84 -16.95
N SER A 29 -19.50 -2.49 -16.09
CA SER A 29 -19.82 -2.63 -14.67
C SER A 29 -19.12 -1.57 -13.84
N GLU A 30 -19.85 -0.95 -12.93
CA GLU A 30 -19.28 -0.08 -11.87
C GLU A 30 -18.95 -0.87 -10.59
N ASN A 31 -19.33 -2.15 -10.53
CA ASN A 31 -19.13 -2.98 -9.36
C ASN A 31 -17.73 -3.62 -9.38
N THR A 32 -16.89 -3.23 -8.43
CA THR A 32 -15.52 -3.72 -8.27
C THR A 32 -15.42 -5.25 -8.17
N ALA A 33 -16.38 -5.92 -7.52
CA ALA A 33 -16.38 -7.38 -7.42
C ALA A 33 -16.62 -8.04 -8.79
N VAL A 34 -17.52 -7.47 -9.60
CA VAL A 34 -17.78 -7.94 -10.96
C VAL A 34 -16.57 -7.70 -11.86
N ILE A 35 -15.95 -6.52 -11.76
CA ILE A 35 -14.74 -6.18 -12.49
C ILE A 35 -13.63 -7.18 -12.17
N ASN A 36 -13.36 -7.42 -10.88
CA ASN A 36 -12.32 -8.36 -10.45
C ASN A 36 -12.62 -9.79 -10.90
N ALA A 37 -13.87 -10.26 -10.77
CA ALA A 37 -14.26 -11.58 -11.25
C ALA A 37 -14.06 -11.74 -12.76
N CYS A 38 -14.41 -10.72 -13.56
CA CYS A 38 -14.17 -10.73 -15.00
C CYS A 38 -12.68 -10.72 -15.32
N ARG A 39 -11.87 -9.93 -14.59
CA ARG A 39 -10.40 -9.90 -14.72
C ARG A 39 -9.79 -11.29 -14.50
N PHE A 40 -10.19 -12.01 -13.44
CA PHE A 40 -9.75 -13.38 -13.19
C PHE A 40 -10.22 -14.36 -14.27
N ALA A 41 -11.45 -14.22 -14.75
CA ALA A 41 -11.95 -15.06 -15.84
C ALA A 41 -11.17 -14.83 -17.15
N LEU A 42 -10.81 -13.59 -17.45
CA LEU A 42 -10.03 -13.21 -18.64
C LEU A 42 -8.61 -13.77 -18.60
N MET A 43 -7.92 -13.68 -17.45
CA MET A 43 -6.59 -14.30 -17.28
C MET A 43 -6.59 -15.80 -17.55
N ASN A 44 -7.68 -16.52 -17.22
CA ASN A 44 -7.80 -17.95 -17.51
C ASN A 44 -8.25 -18.24 -18.95
N ALA A 45 -9.03 -17.34 -19.55
CA ALA A 45 -9.59 -17.54 -20.88
C ALA A 45 -8.61 -17.17 -22.02
N ALA A 46 -7.77 -16.16 -21.81
CA ALA A 46 -6.79 -15.63 -22.76
C ALA A 46 -5.53 -15.13 -22.01
N PRO A 47 -4.73 -16.04 -21.43
CA PRO A 47 -3.55 -15.68 -20.64
C PRO A 47 -2.50 -14.91 -21.46
N GLU A 48 -2.38 -15.18 -22.75
CA GLU A 48 -1.41 -14.51 -23.62
C GLU A 48 -1.63 -13.00 -23.71
N GLU A 49 -2.90 -12.57 -23.59
CA GLU A 49 -3.31 -11.17 -23.70
C GLU A 49 -3.47 -10.51 -22.32
N TRP A 50 -3.98 -11.27 -21.35
CA TRP A 50 -4.46 -10.74 -20.07
C TRP A 50 -3.54 -11.02 -18.87
N CYS A 51 -2.50 -11.86 -19.02
CA CYS A 51 -1.49 -11.98 -17.97
C CYS A 51 -0.71 -10.69 -17.79
N GLU A 52 -0.34 -10.40 -16.54
CA GLU A 52 0.52 -9.27 -16.21
C GLU A 52 1.88 -9.48 -16.88
N LYS A 53 2.26 -8.53 -17.74
CA LYS A 53 3.60 -8.53 -18.33
C LYS A 53 4.58 -8.27 -17.19
N PRO A 54 5.62 -9.11 -17.01
CA PRO A 54 6.62 -8.84 -16.02
C PRO A 54 7.22 -7.47 -16.32
N VAL A 55 7.30 -6.62 -15.30
CA VAL A 55 8.07 -5.37 -15.38
C VAL A 55 9.51 -5.79 -15.57
N VAL A 56 9.99 -5.74 -16.81
CA VAL A 56 11.41 -5.97 -17.09
C VAL A 56 12.11 -4.72 -16.56
N GLU A 57 12.69 -4.82 -15.37
CA GLU A 57 13.62 -3.83 -14.82
C GLU A 57 14.86 -3.77 -15.73
N THR A 58 14.72 -3.08 -16.86
CA THR A 58 15.83 -2.72 -17.72
C THR A 58 16.41 -1.41 -17.23
N ALA A 59 17.71 -1.46 -16.95
CA ALA A 59 18.53 -0.37 -16.45
C ALA A 59 18.26 0.03 -15.00
N VAL A 60 19.35 -0.01 -14.23
CA VAL A 60 19.52 0.52 -12.89
C VAL A 60 18.52 1.63 -12.56
N ASP A 61 17.63 1.38 -11.60
CA ASP A 61 16.62 2.34 -11.19
C ASP A 61 17.30 3.66 -10.76
N PRO A 62 17.10 4.77 -11.49
CA PRO A 62 17.74 6.04 -11.20
C PRO A 62 17.35 6.57 -9.81
N ILE A 63 16.18 6.19 -9.29
CA ILE A 63 15.75 6.53 -7.93
C ILE A 63 16.60 5.76 -6.92
N ARG A 64 16.89 4.48 -7.19
CA ARG A 64 17.76 3.67 -6.34
C ARG A 64 19.21 4.17 -6.35
N LEU A 65 19.73 4.58 -7.50
CA LEU A 65 21.06 5.23 -7.60
C LEU A 65 21.11 6.54 -6.83
N PHE A 66 20.07 7.37 -6.97
CA PHE A 66 19.99 8.64 -6.24
C PHE A 66 19.89 8.42 -4.73
N ALA A 67 19.08 7.44 -4.29
CA ALA A 67 18.94 7.06 -2.89
C ALA A 67 20.29 6.61 -2.29
N GLU A 68 21.08 5.82 -3.02
CA GLU A 68 22.42 5.41 -2.60
C GLU A 68 23.38 6.62 -2.53
N GLN A 69 23.31 7.55 -3.49
CA GLN A 69 24.12 8.76 -3.49
C GLN A 69 23.83 9.70 -2.31
N ILE A 70 22.57 9.84 -1.89
CA ILE A 70 22.19 10.69 -0.75
C ILE A 70 22.37 9.99 0.61
N SER A 71 22.26 8.66 0.66
CA SER A 71 22.36 7.88 1.90
C SER A 71 23.76 7.95 2.53
N GLY A 72 24.82 8.10 1.72
CA GLY A 72 26.21 8.12 2.20
C GLY A 72 26.85 9.50 2.39
N ARG A 73 26.19 10.60 1.99
CA ARG A 73 26.78 11.96 1.99
C ARG A 73 25.99 12.96 2.81
N ALA A 74 25.51 12.54 3.98
CA ALA A 74 24.99 13.48 4.97
C ALA A 74 26.14 14.39 5.46
N ILE A 75 26.29 15.56 4.83
CA ILE A 75 27.01 16.69 5.41
C ILE A 75 26.16 17.10 6.62
N ARG A 76 26.38 16.44 7.76
CA ARG A 76 25.79 16.89 9.02
C ARG A 76 26.44 18.24 9.32
N PRO A 77 25.70 19.36 9.35
CA PRO A 77 26.25 20.58 9.93
C PRO A 77 26.66 20.21 11.35
N ARG A 78 27.95 20.37 11.67
CA ARG A 78 28.42 20.14 13.04
C ARG A 78 27.65 21.13 13.91
N MET A 79 26.81 20.62 14.81
CA MET A 79 26.08 21.44 15.77
C MET A 79 27.08 22.36 16.47
N PRO A 80 26.87 23.69 16.48
CA PRO A 80 27.78 24.57 17.17
C PRO A 80 27.81 24.20 18.66
N GLU A 81 29.01 24.00 19.20
CA GLU A 81 29.22 23.67 20.60
C GLU A 81 28.62 24.80 21.45
N THR A 82 27.69 24.44 22.34
CA THR A 82 27.04 25.37 23.26
C THR A 82 28.08 25.87 24.26
N LYS A 83 28.52 27.13 24.11
CA LYS A 83 29.28 27.83 25.15
C LYS A 83 28.32 28.17 26.28
N THR A 84 28.36 27.42 27.38
CA THR A 84 27.73 27.81 28.64
C THR A 84 28.44 29.03 29.19
N ILE A 85 27.72 30.14 29.28
CA ILE A 85 28.18 31.33 29.99
C ILE A 85 27.91 31.07 31.47
N GLU A 86 28.98 30.93 32.26
CA GLU A 86 28.88 30.86 33.72
C GLU A 86 28.45 32.23 34.24
N HIS A 87 27.25 32.31 34.79
CA HIS A 87 26.80 33.47 35.55
C HIS A 87 27.17 33.27 37.02
N ASP A 88 28.12 34.07 37.47
CA ASP A 88 28.50 34.19 38.87
C ASP A 88 27.39 34.88 39.68
N ALA A 89 27.29 34.49 40.94
CA ALA A 89 26.06 34.47 41.74
C ALA A 89 25.44 35.84 42.10
N SER A 90 24.14 35.77 42.44
CA SER A 90 23.47 36.45 43.56
C SER A 90 22.15 37.12 43.18
N ARG A 91 21.02 36.41 43.35
CA ARG A 91 19.88 36.96 44.08
C ARG A 91 18.86 35.88 44.46
N GLU A 92 18.56 35.94 45.74
CA GLU A 92 17.57 35.19 46.50
C GLU A 92 16.14 35.68 46.18
N VAL A 93 15.13 34.87 46.55
CA VAL A 93 13.68 35.14 46.65
C VAL A 93 12.80 34.76 45.43
N ARG A 94 12.22 33.55 45.41
CA ARG A 94 10.86 33.19 45.93
C ARG A 94 10.42 31.79 45.42
N PRO A 95 9.60 31.00 46.16
CA PRO A 95 9.24 29.65 45.76
C PRO A 95 8.25 29.59 44.59
N GLN A 96 8.37 28.47 43.87
CA GLN A 96 7.63 28.02 42.70
C GLN A 96 6.11 28.05 42.90
N GLN A 97 5.41 28.66 41.95
CA GLN A 97 3.99 28.35 41.72
C GLN A 97 3.96 27.09 40.85
N CYS A 98 3.88 25.94 41.51
CA CYS A 98 3.53 24.67 40.88
C CYS A 98 2.10 24.79 40.36
N VAL A 99 1.94 24.87 39.05
CA VAL A 99 0.68 24.57 38.38
C VAL A 99 0.78 23.11 37.98
N THR A 100 0.18 22.22 38.78
CA THR A 100 -0.15 20.86 38.34
C THR A 100 -1.22 20.98 37.28
N ILE A 101 -0.80 20.96 36.01
CA ILE A 101 -1.68 20.50 34.93
C ILE A 101 -1.38 19.00 34.83
N ASP A 102 -2.20 18.20 35.49
CA ASP A 102 -2.30 16.77 35.24
C ASP A 102 -2.92 16.60 33.85
N ASP A 103 -2.13 16.86 32.80
CA ASP A 103 -2.49 16.51 31.43
C ASP A 103 -1.89 15.14 31.14
N ALA A 104 -2.64 14.14 31.60
CA ALA A 104 -2.37 12.73 31.39
C ALA A 104 -2.04 12.48 29.91
N CYS A 105 -1.02 11.65 29.70
CA CYS A 105 -0.65 11.06 28.41
C CYS A 105 -1.88 10.69 27.56
N ASP A 106 -2.26 11.55 26.61
CA ASP A 106 -3.19 11.18 25.55
C ASP A 106 -2.41 10.45 24.45
N GLY A 107 -1.94 9.25 24.81
CA GLY A 107 -1.69 8.22 23.80
C GLY A 107 -3.04 7.71 23.30
N PRO A 108 -3.18 7.33 22.02
CA PRO A 108 -4.45 6.90 21.47
C PRO A 108 -5.04 5.75 22.28
N ARG A 109 -6.15 6.01 22.97
CA ARG A 109 -6.85 5.04 23.81
C ARG A 109 -7.58 4.04 22.91
N ILE A 110 -6.87 2.99 22.48
CA ILE A 110 -7.47 1.88 21.74
C ILE A 110 -8.45 1.17 22.69
N HIS A 111 -9.74 1.42 22.50
CA HIS A 111 -10.78 0.65 23.15
C HIS A 111 -10.90 -0.70 22.44
N THR A 112 -10.30 -1.75 23.01
CA THR A 112 -10.57 -3.13 22.61
C THR A 112 -11.93 -3.54 23.18
N ILE A 113 -12.88 -3.85 22.33
CA ILE A 113 -14.15 -4.47 22.73
C ILE A 113 -13.86 -5.96 22.93
N SER A 114 -14.10 -6.49 24.13
CA SER A 114 -13.90 -7.91 24.42
C SER A 114 -14.89 -8.78 23.61
N PRO A 115 -14.44 -9.88 22.99
CA PRO A 115 -15.28 -10.78 22.22
C PRO A 115 -15.87 -11.86 23.14
N GLU A 116 -16.78 -11.49 24.04
CA GLU A 116 -17.51 -12.48 24.84
C GLU A 116 -19.00 -12.10 24.90
N MET A 117 -19.71 -12.28 23.79
CA MET A 117 -21.18 -12.28 23.74
C MET A 117 -21.67 -13.07 22.50
N TYR A 118 -21.33 -14.36 22.40
CA TYR A 118 -22.07 -15.30 21.55
C TYR A 118 -22.15 -16.65 22.24
N GLU A 119 -22.90 -16.68 23.33
CA GLU A 119 -23.61 -17.86 23.79
C GLU A 119 -25.02 -17.35 24.09
N ASP A 120 -25.89 -17.35 23.08
CA ASP A 120 -27.34 -17.31 23.32
C ASP A 120 -28.05 -18.08 22.20
N GLU A 121 -29.07 -18.81 22.63
CA GLU A 121 -29.52 -20.12 22.17
C GLU A 121 -30.22 -20.13 20.80
N GLY A 122 -30.05 -21.25 20.09
CA GLY A 122 -30.80 -21.61 18.88
C GLY A 122 -30.53 -23.04 18.43
#